data_AF-A0A9W4E275-F1
#
_entry.id   AF-A0A9W4E275-F1
#
_cell.length_a   1.000
_cell.length_b   1.000
_cell.length_c   1.000
_cell.angle_alpha   90.00
_cell.angle_beta   90.00
_cell.angle_gamma   90.00
#
_symmetry.space_group_name_H-M   'P 1'
#
loop_
_entity.id
_entity.type
_entity.pdbx_description
1 polymer ?
#
loop_
_entity_poly.entity_id
_entity_poly.type
_entity_poly.pdbx_seq_one_letter_code
_entity_poly.pdbx_strand_id
1 'polypeptide(L)'
;MNPALCGLAANAALPSELLDRLVETADGDVAAELARRADLSRTQAVALAARVAGSGVPLAYAGTLGADDVDPVAQPDTALALLDAGRGRPEWARVLAADPLAGRRERLAACAGLPGDVVERLAADADIRVVAELALWATADVAGRLARHPHAEVRRAAAVNEATPPDLLAALIGGALPPAARCLVCDREQVPFVHDRQCPRPDCDLPPGASCDGSHESTVHAMRHAALQNPATPADVAAGFADHPSMHLRWALAARPDLPSQVYERLAVDTVPGIRADLAENPAIGEALIRVLAADRGHDVRRRLAHNPRVPLDVLTELAGTAKIGATLLPRIAAASPAEVTELARYPQPAVRMLPARRRDLPAGIRDALAADPDAKVVAAVASHPGLPEAQLRAMADRYGAHVVAGVAGNPDATASLLDYLARHEPPVRKALREIARHPRATAPALLACLADPRAGHVAAGHPALPPQVVTELLGHADWQVVRAAAANPSLPRAAMEGLLARP
;
A
#
# COMPACT_ATOMS: atom_id res chain seq x y z
N MET A 1 -11.42 23.75 6.45
CA MET A 1 -10.98 22.75 7.45
C MET A 1 -10.99 23.28 8.87
N ASN A 2 -12.06 22.98 9.62
CA ASN A 2 -12.09 23.11 11.07
C ASN A 2 -11.62 21.78 11.69
N PRO A 3 -10.39 21.68 12.25
CA PRO A 3 -9.83 20.41 12.72
C PRO A 3 -10.65 19.79 13.86
N ALA A 4 -11.31 20.61 14.68
CA ALA A 4 -12.14 20.13 15.77
C ALA A 4 -13.43 19.46 15.24
N LEU A 5 -14.08 20.03 14.22
CA LEU A 5 -15.26 19.40 13.61
C LEU A 5 -14.90 18.12 12.85
N CYS A 6 -13.77 18.10 12.14
CA CYS A 6 -13.25 16.86 11.52
C CYS A 6 -12.97 15.77 12.58
N GLY A 7 -12.41 16.15 13.72
CA GLY A 7 -12.17 15.23 14.83
C GLY A 7 -13.48 14.72 15.43
N LEU A 8 -14.43 15.61 15.66
CA LEU A 8 -15.76 15.26 16.18
C LEU A 8 -16.51 14.30 15.25
N ALA A 9 -16.41 14.51 13.93
CA ALA A 9 -16.95 13.61 12.93
C ALA A 9 -16.40 12.18 13.06
N ALA A 10 -15.12 12.03 13.39
CA ALA A 10 -14.47 10.74 13.63
C ALA A 10 -14.73 10.17 15.05
N ASN A 11 -15.38 10.92 15.94
CA ASN A 11 -15.61 10.50 17.32
C ASN A 11 -16.73 9.45 17.41
N ALA A 12 -16.36 8.22 17.74
CA ALA A 12 -17.32 7.11 17.90
C ALA A 12 -18.24 7.26 19.12
N ALA A 13 -17.90 8.12 20.08
CA ALA A 13 -18.75 8.42 21.24
C ALA A 13 -19.69 9.62 21.00
N LEU A 14 -19.72 10.19 19.79
CA LEU A 14 -20.62 11.30 19.45
C LEU A 14 -22.10 10.85 19.56
N PRO A 15 -22.92 11.49 20.42
CA PRO A 15 -24.35 11.18 20.52
C PRO A 15 -25.08 11.39 19.20
N SER A 16 -26.11 10.57 18.93
CA SER A 16 -26.87 10.60 17.67
C SER A 16 -27.44 11.98 17.35
N GLU A 17 -27.93 12.71 18.35
CA GLU A 17 -28.52 14.04 18.13
C GLU A 17 -27.47 15.08 17.71
N LEU A 18 -26.22 14.93 18.18
CA LEU A 18 -25.12 15.79 17.79
C LEU A 18 -24.53 15.39 16.43
N LEU A 19 -24.57 14.09 16.11
CA LEU A 19 -24.21 13.58 14.79
C LEU A 19 -25.18 14.09 13.72
N ASP A 20 -26.49 14.09 13.97
CA ASP A 20 -27.49 14.64 13.06
C ASP A 20 -27.22 16.12 12.76
N ARG A 21 -26.99 16.92 13.81
CA ARG A 21 -26.61 18.34 13.66
C ARG A 21 -25.32 18.52 12.85
N LEU A 22 -24.32 17.67 13.09
CA LEU A 22 -23.05 17.73 12.37
C LEU A 22 -23.22 17.39 10.89
N VAL A 23 -24.09 16.43 10.55
CA VAL A 23 -24.49 16.11 9.16
C VAL A 23 -25.18 17.30 8.52
N GLU A 24 -26.13 17.95 9.22
CA GLU A 24 -26.86 19.12 8.74
C GLU A 24 -25.97 20.32 8.45
N THR A 25 -24.84 20.46 9.15
CA THR A 25 -23.90 21.58 8.98
C THR A 25 -22.62 21.20 8.25
N ALA A 26 -22.46 19.94 7.83
CA ALA A 26 -21.19 19.42 7.29
C ALA A 26 -20.70 20.24 6.08
N ASP A 27 -19.42 20.58 6.08
CA ASP A 27 -18.68 21.02 4.90
C ASP A 27 -18.00 19.81 4.23
N GLY A 28 -17.22 20.04 3.17
CA GLY A 28 -16.52 18.97 2.44
C GLY A 28 -15.57 18.16 3.31
N ASP A 29 -14.83 18.81 4.22
CA ASP A 29 -13.85 18.14 5.07
C ASP A 29 -14.54 17.28 6.14
N VAL A 30 -15.57 17.82 6.78
CA VAL A 30 -16.40 17.11 7.77
C VAL A 30 -17.14 15.95 7.13
N ALA A 31 -17.72 16.15 5.94
CA ALA A 31 -18.45 15.10 5.23
C ALA A 31 -17.53 13.93 4.83
N ALA A 32 -16.27 14.19 4.47
CA ALA A 32 -15.30 13.14 4.17
C ALA A 32 -14.93 12.30 5.42
N GLU A 33 -14.93 12.89 6.61
CA GLU A 33 -14.76 12.15 7.87
C GLU A 33 -16.01 11.34 8.21
N LEU A 34 -17.19 11.98 8.14
CA LEU A 34 -18.47 11.34 8.42
C LEU A 34 -18.69 10.14 7.50
N ALA A 35 -18.42 10.25 6.20
CA ALA A 35 -18.60 9.17 5.24
C ALA A 35 -17.76 7.91 5.52
N ARG A 36 -16.73 7.99 6.37
CA ARG A 36 -15.92 6.85 6.80
C ARG A 36 -16.41 6.17 8.08
N ARG A 37 -17.45 6.71 8.72
CA ARG A 37 -18.07 6.12 9.89
C ARG A 37 -18.84 4.86 9.51
N ALA A 38 -18.64 3.79 10.28
CA ALA A 38 -19.36 2.53 10.12
C ALA A 38 -20.76 2.55 10.77
N ASP A 39 -21.02 3.50 11.66
CA ASP A 39 -22.24 3.62 12.47
C ASP A 39 -23.26 4.64 11.92
N LEU A 40 -23.04 5.19 10.72
CA LEU A 40 -24.03 6.06 10.07
C LEU A 40 -25.29 5.27 9.69
N SER A 41 -26.45 5.78 10.10
CA SER A 41 -27.73 5.28 9.62
C SER A 41 -27.93 5.61 8.13
N ARG A 42 -28.77 4.84 7.43
CA ARG A 42 -29.14 5.11 6.03
C ARG A 42 -29.69 6.54 5.86
N THR A 43 -30.53 6.99 6.78
CA THR A 43 -31.10 8.36 6.74
C THR A 43 -30.01 9.43 6.82
N GLN A 44 -29.03 9.28 7.71
CA GLN A 44 -27.91 10.22 7.83
C GLN A 44 -27.01 10.18 6.60
N ALA A 45 -26.74 9.00 6.04
CA ALA A 45 -25.95 8.85 4.81
C ALA A 45 -26.62 9.55 3.62
N VAL A 46 -27.93 9.37 3.44
CA VAL A 46 -28.72 10.05 2.40
C VAL A 46 -28.71 11.56 2.60
N ALA A 47 -28.94 12.04 3.81
CA ALA A 47 -28.89 13.47 4.12
C ALA A 47 -27.51 14.07 3.84
N LEU A 48 -26.44 13.38 4.21
CA LEU A 48 -25.07 13.81 3.98
C LEU A 48 -24.75 13.89 2.48
N ALA A 49 -25.11 12.86 1.70
CA ALA A 49 -24.89 12.82 0.26
C ALA A 49 -25.71 13.88 -0.50
N ALA A 50 -26.93 14.16 -0.06
CA ALA A 50 -27.76 15.23 -0.61
C ALA A 50 -27.17 16.62 -0.34
N ARG A 51 -26.50 16.79 0.82
CA ARG A 51 -25.87 18.05 1.21
C ARG A 51 -24.52 18.27 0.54
N VAL A 52 -23.66 17.25 0.53
CA VAL A 52 -22.29 17.32 0.04
C VAL A 52 -22.08 16.22 -0.99
N ALA A 53 -22.18 16.56 -2.28
CA ALA A 53 -22.08 15.59 -3.37
C ALA A 53 -20.83 14.69 -3.29
N GLY A 54 -19.71 15.22 -2.80
CA GLY A 54 -18.45 14.48 -2.63
C GLY A 54 -18.50 13.33 -1.62
N SER A 55 -19.51 13.25 -0.73
CA SER A 55 -19.65 12.15 0.21
C SER A 55 -20.37 10.93 -0.37
N GLY A 56 -21.08 11.07 -1.49
CA GLY A 56 -21.85 9.96 -2.07
C GLY A 56 -20.99 8.76 -2.46
N VAL A 57 -19.84 8.99 -3.09
CA VAL A 57 -18.89 7.94 -3.50
C VAL A 57 -18.40 7.07 -2.34
N PRO A 58 -17.79 7.62 -1.26
CA PRO A 58 -17.35 6.80 -0.14
C PRO A 58 -18.50 6.08 0.56
N LEU A 59 -19.69 6.70 0.67
CA LEU A 59 -20.88 6.06 1.24
C LEU A 59 -21.39 4.90 0.38
N ALA A 60 -21.37 5.05 -0.95
CA ALA A 60 -21.68 3.99 -1.89
C ALA A 60 -20.75 2.80 -1.72
N TYR A 61 -19.42 3.01 -1.66
CA TYR A 61 -18.47 1.92 -1.41
C TYR A 61 -18.64 1.28 -0.03
N ALA A 62 -18.88 2.08 1.01
CA ALA A 62 -19.16 1.59 2.36
C ALA A 62 -20.47 0.78 2.46
N GLY A 63 -21.39 0.93 1.50
CA GLY A 63 -22.68 0.24 1.48
C GLY A 63 -23.77 0.87 2.33
N THR A 64 -23.58 2.10 2.76
CA THR A 64 -24.60 2.87 3.49
C THR A 64 -25.60 3.53 2.56
N LEU A 65 -25.23 3.78 1.29
CA LEU A 65 -26.12 4.15 0.20
C LEU A 65 -26.39 2.95 -0.71
N GLY A 66 -27.65 2.75 -1.06
CA GLY A 66 -28.09 1.76 -2.04
C GLY A 66 -28.53 2.38 -3.36
N ALA A 67 -28.88 1.53 -4.32
CA ALA A 67 -29.34 1.98 -5.63
C ALA A 67 -30.64 2.79 -5.59
N ASP A 68 -31.47 2.59 -4.57
CA ASP A 68 -32.74 3.32 -4.40
C ASP A 68 -32.55 4.75 -3.90
N ASP A 69 -31.36 5.07 -3.38
CA ASP A 69 -31.04 6.36 -2.77
C ASP A 69 -30.38 7.34 -3.76
N VAL A 70 -30.06 6.87 -4.97
CA VAL A 70 -29.17 7.57 -5.92
C VAL A 70 -29.88 7.74 -7.26
N ASP A 71 -29.93 8.99 -7.73
CA ASP A 71 -30.28 9.31 -9.11
C ASP A 71 -28.99 9.34 -9.96
N PRO A 72 -28.84 8.46 -10.97
CA PRO A 72 -27.64 8.40 -11.79
C PRO A 72 -27.42 9.64 -12.66
N VAL A 73 -28.43 10.46 -12.91
CA VAL A 73 -28.30 11.71 -13.68
C VAL A 73 -27.84 12.85 -12.78
N ALA A 74 -28.41 12.97 -11.58
CA ALA A 74 -28.04 14.01 -10.62
C ALA A 74 -26.72 13.68 -9.89
N GLN A 75 -26.42 12.40 -9.68
CA GLN A 75 -25.29 11.90 -8.91
C GLN A 75 -24.50 10.82 -9.69
N PRO A 76 -23.98 11.15 -10.89
CA PRO A 76 -23.34 10.17 -11.77
C PRO A 76 -22.11 9.52 -11.14
N ASP A 77 -21.34 10.27 -10.35
CA ASP A 77 -20.13 9.75 -9.70
C ASP A 77 -20.44 8.72 -8.61
N THR A 78 -21.57 8.87 -7.91
CA THR A 78 -22.08 7.93 -6.90
C THR A 78 -22.70 6.71 -7.57
N ALA A 79 -23.44 6.89 -8.66
CA ALA A 79 -23.96 5.77 -9.45
C ALA A 79 -22.84 4.92 -10.06
N LEU A 80 -21.74 5.54 -10.54
CA LEU A 80 -20.54 4.83 -10.97
C LEU A 80 -19.92 4.01 -9.84
N ALA A 81 -19.79 4.56 -8.63
CA ALA A 81 -19.27 3.84 -7.48
C ALA A 81 -20.15 2.63 -7.09
N LEU A 82 -21.47 2.76 -7.22
CA LEU A 82 -22.39 1.64 -7.01
C LEU A 82 -22.25 0.56 -8.08
N LEU A 83 -22.12 0.93 -9.36
CA LEU A 83 -21.88 -0.02 -10.46
C LEU A 83 -20.56 -0.78 -10.27
N ASP A 84 -19.48 -0.07 -9.96
CA ASP A 84 -18.17 -0.65 -9.68
C ASP A 84 -18.22 -1.64 -8.50
N ALA A 85 -18.94 -1.27 -7.44
CA ALA A 85 -19.18 -2.15 -6.29
C ALA A 85 -20.20 -3.29 -6.55
N GLY A 86 -20.71 -3.45 -7.78
CA GLY A 86 -21.69 -4.49 -8.14
C GLY A 86 -23.08 -4.33 -7.52
N ARG A 87 -23.41 -3.14 -7.00
CA ARG A 87 -24.70 -2.82 -6.34
C ARG A 87 -25.55 -1.81 -7.12
N GLY A 88 -25.00 -1.21 -8.17
CA GLY A 88 -25.71 -0.31 -9.07
C GLY A 88 -26.66 -1.07 -9.99
N ARG A 89 -27.62 -0.35 -10.56
CA ARG A 89 -28.56 -0.97 -11.51
C ARG A 89 -27.96 -1.00 -12.92
N PRO A 90 -28.03 -2.12 -13.66
CA PRO A 90 -27.41 -2.24 -14.98
C PRO A 90 -27.89 -1.20 -16.00
N GLU A 91 -29.13 -0.70 -15.89
CA GLU A 91 -29.65 0.36 -16.76
C GLU A 91 -28.86 1.68 -16.65
N TRP A 92 -28.22 1.96 -15.52
CA TRP A 92 -27.43 3.17 -15.32
C TRP A 92 -26.18 3.19 -16.21
N ALA A 93 -25.63 2.01 -16.52
CA ALA A 93 -24.48 1.90 -17.41
C ALA A 93 -24.78 2.48 -18.80
N ARG A 94 -26.01 2.34 -19.30
CA ARG A 94 -26.41 2.91 -20.60
C ARG A 94 -26.45 4.43 -20.57
N VAL A 95 -26.93 5.01 -19.46
CA VAL A 95 -26.97 6.46 -19.27
C VAL A 95 -25.55 7.01 -19.18
N LEU A 96 -24.71 6.39 -18.34
CA LEU A 96 -23.34 6.83 -18.08
C LEU A 96 -22.42 6.62 -19.29
N ALA A 97 -22.67 5.62 -20.13
CA ALA A 97 -21.94 5.42 -21.40
C ALA A 97 -22.20 6.53 -22.43
N ALA A 98 -23.22 7.37 -22.21
CA ALA A 98 -23.52 8.55 -23.00
C ALA A 98 -23.09 9.86 -22.29
N ASP A 99 -22.47 9.80 -21.11
CA ASP A 99 -22.04 10.99 -20.38
C ASP A 99 -21.02 11.78 -21.22
N PRO A 100 -21.15 13.11 -21.33
CA PRO A 100 -20.24 13.93 -22.14
C PRO A 100 -18.79 13.92 -21.63
N LEU A 101 -18.58 13.69 -20.33
CA LEU A 101 -17.25 13.67 -19.73
C LEU A 101 -16.57 12.32 -19.93
N ALA A 102 -15.48 12.31 -20.71
CA ALA A 102 -14.70 11.10 -20.97
C ALA A 102 -14.23 10.42 -19.68
N GLY A 103 -13.82 11.19 -18.66
CA GLY A 103 -13.37 10.62 -17.38
C GLY A 103 -14.44 9.81 -16.63
N ARG A 104 -15.74 10.10 -16.85
CA ARG A 104 -16.83 9.27 -16.28
C ARG A 104 -17.05 7.99 -17.09
N ARG A 105 -16.93 8.08 -18.41
CA ARG A 105 -16.99 6.90 -19.30
C ARG A 105 -15.79 5.97 -19.09
N GLU A 106 -14.62 6.53 -18.82
CA GLU A 106 -13.40 5.80 -18.43
C GLU A 106 -13.63 5.03 -17.12
N ARG A 107 -14.14 5.69 -16.07
CA ARG A 107 -14.53 5.01 -14.83
C ARG A 107 -15.60 3.94 -15.03
N LEU A 108 -16.56 4.17 -15.94
CA LEU A 108 -17.54 3.15 -16.30
C LEU A 108 -16.87 1.94 -16.97
N ALA A 109 -15.89 2.16 -17.85
CA ALA A 109 -15.17 1.10 -18.56
C ALA A 109 -14.38 0.17 -17.63
N ALA A 110 -14.00 0.64 -16.44
CA ALA A 110 -13.39 -0.17 -15.40
C ALA A 110 -14.37 -1.06 -14.63
N CYS A 111 -15.68 -0.80 -14.72
CA CYS A 111 -16.68 -1.57 -13.99
C CYS A 111 -16.81 -2.99 -14.57
N ALA A 112 -16.93 -3.98 -13.68
CA ALA A 112 -17.21 -5.35 -14.09
C ALA A 112 -18.68 -5.55 -14.48
N GLY A 113 -18.96 -6.57 -15.30
CA GLY A 113 -20.34 -7.02 -15.58
C GLY A 113 -21.17 -6.03 -16.41
N LEU A 114 -20.53 -5.13 -17.17
CA LEU A 114 -21.22 -4.19 -18.05
C LEU A 114 -22.09 -4.93 -19.08
N PRO A 115 -23.29 -4.41 -19.41
CA PRO A 115 -24.11 -4.91 -20.51
C PRO A 115 -23.31 -4.92 -21.83
N GLY A 116 -23.50 -5.94 -22.66
CA GLY A 116 -22.75 -6.08 -23.92
C GLY A 116 -22.89 -4.88 -24.86
N ASP A 117 -24.07 -4.25 -24.91
CA ASP A 117 -24.29 -3.04 -25.71
C ASP A 117 -23.48 -1.83 -25.20
N VAL A 118 -23.25 -1.75 -23.88
CA VAL A 118 -22.39 -0.73 -23.27
C VAL A 118 -20.92 -1.02 -23.57
N VAL A 119 -20.49 -2.28 -23.47
CA VAL A 119 -19.12 -2.69 -23.81
C VAL A 119 -18.78 -2.34 -25.26
N GLU A 120 -19.66 -2.66 -26.22
CA GLU A 120 -19.42 -2.33 -27.63
C GLU A 120 -19.38 -0.82 -27.87
N ARG A 121 -20.21 -0.04 -27.15
CA ARG A 121 -20.17 1.42 -27.20
C ARG A 121 -18.85 1.99 -26.68
N LEU A 122 -18.38 1.51 -25.54
CA LEU A 122 -17.12 1.97 -24.94
C LEU A 122 -15.89 1.51 -25.74
N ALA A 123 -15.96 0.33 -26.38
CA ALA A 123 -14.90 -0.15 -27.27
C ALA A 123 -14.76 0.71 -28.55
N ALA A 124 -15.82 1.42 -28.93
CA ALA A 124 -15.85 2.35 -30.06
C ALA A 124 -15.80 3.83 -29.63
N ASP A 125 -15.43 4.13 -28.38
CA ASP A 125 -15.38 5.49 -27.86
C ASP A 125 -14.36 6.34 -28.63
N ALA A 126 -14.66 7.64 -28.78
CA ALA A 126 -13.78 8.59 -29.45
C ALA A 126 -12.57 8.97 -28.57
N ASP A 127 -12.70 8.91 -27.24
CA ASP A 127 -11.57 9.10 -26.34
C ASP A 127 -10.87 7.75 -26.11
N ILE A 128 -9.64 7.66 -26.57
CA ILE A 128 -8.87 6.42 -26.56
C ILE A 128 -8.56 5.92 -25.14
N ARG A 129 -8.60 6.79 -24.14
CA ARG A 129 -8.43 6.40 -22.73
C ARG A 129 -9.59 5.55 -22.25
N VAL A 130 -10.81 5.84 -22.70
CA VAL A 130 -11.99 5.00 -22.39
C VAL A 130 -11.81 3.59 -22.96
N VAL A 131 -11.34 3.50 -24.21
CA VAL A 131 -11.09 2.21 -24.87
C VAL A 131 -9.93 1.45 -24.20
N ALA A 132 -8.88 2.16 -23.81
CA ALA A 132 -7.74 1.57 -23.10
C ALA A 132 -8.15 1.07 -21.70
N GLU A 133 -8.93 1.85 -20.95
CA GLU A 133 -9.45 1.43 -19.64
C GLU A 133 -10.36 0.21 -19.77
N LEU A 134 -11.23 0.17 -20.79
CA LEU A 134 -12.00 -1.03 -21.10
C LEU A 134 -11.08 -2.23 -21.37
N ALA A 135 -10.04 -2.07 -22.19
CA ALA A 135 -9.10 -3.16 -22.48
C ALA A 135 -8.39 -3.69 -21.24
N LEU A 136 -8.16 -2.84 -20.23
CA LEU A 136 -7.50 -3.21 -18.98
C LEU A 136 -8.36 -4.14 -18.12
N TRP A 137 -9.67 -3.92 -18.08
CA TRP A 137 -10.59 -4.60 -17.15
C TRP A 137 -11.55 -5.59 -17.81
N ALA A 138 -11.59 -5.63 -19.15
CA ALA A 138 -12.55 -6.46 -19.85
C ALA A 138 -12.24 -7.96 -19.79
N THR A 139 -13.24 -8.77 -20.14
CA THR A 139 -13.11 -10.22 -20.27
C THR A 139 -12.13 -10.61 -21.38
N ALA A 140 -11.66 -11.86 -21.34
CA ALA A 140 -10.69 -12.40 -22.30
C ALA A 140 -11.08 -12.16 -23.77
N ASP A 141 -12.36 -12.33 -24.11
CA ASP A 141 -12.87 -12.11 -25.47
C ASP A 141 -12.70 -10.66 -25.92
N VAL A 142 -13.09 -9.71 -25.07
CA VAL A 142 -13.03 -8.28 -25.37
C VAL A 142 -11.57 -7.80 -25.38
N ALA A 143 -10.79 -8.17 -24.37
CA ALA A 143 -9.36 -7.87 -24.29
C ALA A 143 -8.61 -8.44 -25.50
N GLY A 144 -8.95 -9.65 -25.93
CA GLY A 144 -8.38 -10.27 -27.11
C GLY A 144 -8.67 -9.51 -28.41
N ARG A 145 -9.90 -9.00 -28.59
CA ARG A 145 -10.21 -8.10 -29.71
C ARG A 145 -9.41 -6.80 -29.62
N LEU A 146 -9.35 -6.18 -28.44
CA LEU A 146 -8.66 -4.91 -28.21
C LEU A 146 -7.13 -5.00 -28.28
N ALA A 147 -6.55 -6.18 -28.06
CA ALA A 147 -5.12 -6.45 -28.32
C ALA A 147 -4.73 -6.20 -29.79
N ARG A 148 -5.69 -6.27 -30.73
CA ARG A 148 -5.48 -6.00 -32.16
C ARG A 148 -5.81 -4.56 -32.56
N HIS A 149 -6.22 -3.72 -31.62
CA HIS A 149 -6.65 -2.35 -31.87
C HIS A 149 -5.54 -1.50 -32.54
N PRO A 150 -5.82 -0.60 -33.49
CA PRO A 150 -4.78 0.16 -34.20
C PRO A 150 -3.97 1.12 -33.31
N HIS A 151 -4.51 1.52 -32.16
CA HIS A 151 -3.85 2.44 -31.23
C HIS A 151 -2.99 1.70 -30.19
N ALA A 152 -1.73 2.13 -30.07
CA ALA A 152 -0.74 1.48 -29.21
C ALA A 152 -1.11 1.49 -27.71
N GLU A 153 -1.80 2.52 -27.23
CA GLU A 153 -2.23 2.60 -25.82
C GLU A 153 -3.25 1.53 -25.45
N VAL A 154 -4.18 1.21 -26.35
CA VAL A 154 -5.18 0.15 -26.14
C VAL A 154 -4.50 -1.21 -26.12
N ARG A 155 -3.51 -1.43 -27.00
CA ARG A 155 -2.70 -2.66 -26.99
C ARG A 155 -1.86 -2.79 -25.71
N ARG A 156 -1.30 -1.67 -25.22
CA ARG A 156 -0.58 -1.63 -23.94
C ARG A 156 -1.50 -2.02 -22.79
N ALA A 157 -2.73 -1.48 -22.75
CA ALA A 157 -3.71 -1.83 -21.73
C ALA A 157 -4.13 -3.31 -21.81
N ALA A 158 -4.38 -3.84 -23.01
CA ALA A 158 -4.62 -5.27 -23.22
C ALA A 158 -3.42 -6.12 -22.77
N ALA A 159 -2.18 -5.66 -22.96
CA ALA A 159 -0.98 -6.36 -22.49
C ALA A 159 -0.90 -6.45 -20.95
N VAL A 160 -1.45 -5.47 -20.23
CA VAL A 160 -1.53 -5.48 -18.75
C VAL A 160 -2.64 -6.40 -18.26
N ASN A 161 -3.75 -6.53 -18.99
CA ASN A 161 -4.90 -7.35 -18.59
C ASN A 161 -4.53 -8.84 -18.48
N GLU A 162 -4.66 -9.41 -17.27
CA GLU A 162 -4.35 -10.83 -16.99
C GLU A 162 -5.30 -11.81 -17.69
N ALA A 163 -6.48 -11.36 -18.12
CA ALA A 163 -7.41 -12.16 -18.91
C ALA A 163 -7.05 -12.20 -20.40
N THR A 164 -6.06 -11.42 -20.86
CA THR A 164 -5.66 -11.43 -22.27
C THR A 164 -5.10 -12.81 -22.66
N PRO A 165 -5.60 -13.41 -23.75
CA PRO A 165 -5.14 -14.73 -24.19
C PRO A 165 -3.62 -14.82 -24.41
N PRO A 166 -2.94 -15.90 -23.96
CA PRO A 166 -1.49 -16.06 -24.08
C PRO A 166 -0.95 -15.94 -25.51
N ASP A 167 -1.69 -16.44 -26.51
CA ASP A 167 -1.33 -16.34 -27.93
C ASP A 167 -1.30 -14.87 -28.40
N LEU A 168 -2.18 -14.03 -27.86
CA LEU A 168 -2.20 -12.60 -28.17
C LEU A 168 -1.13 -11.82 -27.44
N LEU A 169 -0.82 -12.17 -26.20
CA LEU A 169 0.35 -11.62 -25.50
C LEU A 169 1.65 -11.95 -26.25
N ALA A 170 1.79 -13.20 -26.72
CA ALA A 170 2.90 -13.60 -27.58
C ALA A 170 2.92 -12.79 -28.89
N ALA A 171 1.76 -12.57 -29.53
CA ALA A 171 1.67 -11.82 -30.77
C ALA A 171 2.03 -10.33 -30.60
N LEU A 172 1.69 -9.73 -29.45
CA LEU A 172 2.02 -8.34 -29.10
C LEU A 172 3.53 -8.13 -28.98
N ILE A 173 4.27 -9.10 -28.43
CA ILE A 173 5.73 -8.97 -28.23
C ILE A 173 6.57 -9.54 -29.37
N GLY A 174 6.08 -10.60 -30.03
CA GLY A 174 6.75 -11.31 -31.12
C GLY A 174 6.58 -10.68 -32.51
N GLY A 175 5.78 -9.61 -32.64
CA GLY A 175 5.60 -8.89 -33.91
C GLY A 175 4.68 -9.59 -34.93
N ALA A 176 3.85 -10.53 -34.47
CA ALA A 176 2.87 -11.21 -35.33
C ALA A 176 1.65 -10.33 -35.67
N LEU A 177 1.43 -9.25 -34.90
CA LEU A 177 0.39 -8.26 -35.19
C LEU A 177 0.93 -7.16 -36.10
N PRO A 178 0.08 -6.56 -36.97
CA PRO A 178 0.46 -5.36 -37.71
C PRO A 178 0.95 -4.26 -36.76
N PRO A 179 1.94 -3.44 -37.12
CA PRO A 179 2.39 -2.32 -36.30
C PRO A 179 1.23 -1.45 -35.83
N ALA A 180 1.34 -0.87 -34.63
CA ALA A 180 0.36 0.13 -34.19
C ALA A 180 0.45 1.34 -35.12
N ALA A 181 -0.69 1.90 -35.48
CA ALA A 181 -0.80 3.02 -36.43
C ALA A 181 -0.83 4.39 -35.74
N ARG A 182 -1.15 4.42 -34.44
CA ARG A 182 -1.34 5.64 -33.65
C ARG A 182 -0.88 5.44 -32.21
N CYS A 183 -0.51 6.54 -31.54
CA CYS A 183 -0.23 6.59 -30.12
C CYS A 183 -0.66 7.97 -29.55
N LEU A 184 -0.69 8.08 -28.22
CA LEU A 184 -1.12 9.32 -27.54
C LEU A 184 -0.34 10.57 -28.00
N VAL A 185 0.94 10.40 -28.36
CA VAL A 185 1.80 11.51 -28.79
C VAL A 185 1.40 12.01 -30.18
N CYS A 186 1.37 11.15 -31.21
CA CYS A 186 1.06 11.59 -32.58
C CYS A 186 -0.40 12.02 -32.75
N ASP A 187 -1.27 11.64 -31.82
CA ASP A 187 -2.66 12.09 -31.79
C ASP A 187 -2.80 13.56 -31.38
N ARG A 188 -1.79 14.13 -30.71
CA ARG A 188 -1.85 15.46 -30.10
C ARG A 188 -0.75 16.40 -30.59
N GLU A 189 0.38 15.86 -31.01
CA GLU A 189 1.59 16.62 -31.30
C GLU A 189 2.14 16.25 -32.68
N GLN A 190 2.79 17.23 -33.31
CA GLN A 190 3.50 17.00 -34.56
C GLN A 190 4.77 16.19 -34.29
N VAL A 191 4.89 15.02 -34.92
CA VAL A 191 6.06 14.15 -34.79
C VAL A 191 7.21 14.63 -35.71
N PRO A 192 8.48 14.52 -35.29
CA PRO A 192 8.96 13.91 -34.04
C PRO A 192 8.71 14.80 -32.80
N PHE A 193 8.27 14.18 -31.72
CA PHE A 193 7.99 14.86 -30.45
C PHE A 193 8.53 14.08 -29.26
N VAL A 194 9.05 14.81 -28.26
CA VAL A 194 9.43 14.28 -26.95
C VAL A 194 8.80 15.18 -25.89
N HIS A 195 7.98 14.58 -25.03
CA HIS A 195 7.27 15.29 -23.99
C HIS A 195 8.21 15.69 -22.86
N ASP A 196 8.27 16.99 -22.57
CA ASP A 196 9.02 17.52 -21.44
C ASP A 196 8.52 16.87 -20.13
N ARG A 197 9.45 16.40 -19.31
CA ARG A 197 9.13 15.82 -17.99
C ARG A 197 8.57 16.84 -17.02
N GLN A 198 8.86 18.12 -17.23
CA GLN A 198 8.38 19.23 -16.42
C GLN A 198 7.39 20.11 -17.21
N CYS A 199 6.64 19.49 -18.13
CA CYS A 199 5.70 20.22 -18.97
C CYS A 199 4.81 21.15 -18.14
N PRO A 200 4.82 22.48 -18.40
CA PRO A 200 4.08 23.44 -17.60
C PRO A 200 2.60 23.54 -18.01
N ARG A 201 2.18 22.80 -19.04
CA ARG A 201 0.81 22.85 -19.57
C ARG A 201 -0.14 22.14 -18.59
N PRO A 202 -1.10 22.86 -17.98
CA PRO A 202 -1.99 22.27 -16.98
C PRO A 202 -2.94 21.22 -17.58
N ASP A 203 -3.28 21.36 -18.87
CA ASP A 203 -4.18 20.46 -19.59
C ASP A 203 -3.43 19.36 -20.38
N CYS A 204 -2.11 19.23 -20.20
CA CYS A 204 -1.35 18.19 -20.88
C CYS A 204 -1.37 16.88 -20.09
N ASP A 205 -1.99 15.87 -20.69
CA ASP A 205 -2.16 14.53 -20.15
C ASP A 205 -1.21 13.51 -20.81
N LEU A 206 -0.18 13.97 -21.50
CA LEU A 206 0.88 13.09 -22.00
C LEU A 206 1.78 12.65 -20.84
N PRO A 207 2.16 11.36 -20.77
CA PRO A 207 3.11 10.90 -19.76
C PRO A 207 4.45 11.67 -19.87
N PRO A 208 5.08 12.05 -18.74
CA PRO A 208 6.42 12.65 -18.74
C PRO A 208 7.44 11.83 -19.53
N GLY A 209 8.07 12.41 -20.55
CA GLY A 209 9.02 11.71 -21.42
C GLY A 209 8.39 10.82 -22.49
N ALA A 210 7.07 10.84 -22.67
CA ALA A 210 6.42 10.21 -23.82
C ALA A 210 7.00 10.74 -25.13
N SER A 211 7.31 9.87 -26.08
CA SER A 211 7.94 10.26 -27.33
C SER A 211 7.38 9.50 -28.51
N CYS A 212 7.39 10.14 -29.67
CA CYS A 212 7.06 9.51 -30.95
C CYS A 212 7.79 10.23 -32.08
N ASP A 213 8.52 9.48 -32.89
CA ASP A 213 9.20 9.92 -34.10
C ASP A 213 8.48 9.43 -35.38
N GLY A 214 7.26 8.89 -35.24
CA GLY A 214 6.51 8.23 -36.30
C GLY A 214 6.69 6.71 -36.34
N SER A 215 7.70 6.15 -35.66
CA SER A 215 7.85 4.69 -35.52
C SER A 215 7.00 4.10 -34.38
N HIS A 216 6.53 4.95 -33.47
CA HIS A 216 5.84 4.57 -32.23
C HIS A 216 6.66 3.67 -31.29
N GLU A 217 7.99 3.59 -31.46
CA GLU A 217 8.86 2.65 -30.72
C GLU A 217 8.72 2.77 -29.20
N SER A 218 8.59 3.98 -28.66
CA SER A 218 8.41 4.23 -27.22
C SER A 218 7.16 3.55 -26.66
N THR A 219 6.02 3.65 -27.37
CA THR A 219 4.77 3.00 -26.93
C THR A 219 4.82 1.48 -27.16
N VAL A 220 5.46 1.03 -28.25
CA VAL A 220 5.71 -0.41 -28.48
C VAL A 220 6.59 -1.00 -27.38
N HIS A 221 7.60 -0.26 -26.91
CA HIS A 221 8.45 -0.65 -25.80
C HIS A 221 7.65 -0.79 -24.50
N ALA A 222 6.80 0.20 -24.19
CA ALA A 222 5.93 0.15 -23.01
C ALA A 222 4.95 -1.03 -23.08
N MET A 223 4.40 -1.32 -24.26
CA MET A 223 3.54 -2.49 -24.51
C MET A 223 4.31 -3.80 -24.31
N ARG A 224 5.53 -3.92 -24.84
CA ARG A 224 6.39 -5.10 -24.62
C ARG A 224 6.71 -5.31 -23.14
N HIS A 225 7.04 -4.22 -22.44
CA HIS A 225 7.30 -4.27 -21.01
C HIS A 225 6.08 -4.78 -20.24
N ALA A 226 4.90 -4.23 -20.52
CA ALA A 226 3.64 -4.66 -19.91
C ALA A 226 3.35 -6.15 -20.16
N ALA A 227 3.48 -6.62 -21.41
CA ALA A 227 3.27 -8.01 -21.74
C ALA A 227 4.28 -8.94 -21.04
N LEU A 228 5.56 -8.57 -20.94
CA LEU A 228 6.55 -9.40 -20.26
C LEU A 228 6.27 -9.56 -18.75
N GLN A 229 5.68 -8.54 -18.13
CA GLN A 229 5.24 -8.58 -16.73
C GLN A 229 3.94 -9.37 -16.54
N ASN A 230 3.17 -9.62 -17.61
CA ASN A 230 1.94 -10.38 -17.54
C ASN A 230 2.24 -11.88 -17.32
N PRO A 231 1.75 -12.51 -16.23
CA PRO A 231 1.97 -13.92 -15.95
C PRO A 231 1.42 -14.87 -17.02
N ALA A 232 0.41 -14.45 -17.78
CA ALA A 232 -0.18 -15.24 -18.87
C ALA A 232 0.69 -15.25 -20.14
N THR A 233 1.71 -14.39 -20.23
CA THR A 233 2.65 -14.39 -21.38
C THR A 233 3.44 -15.70 -21.39
N PRO A 234 3.47 -16.45 -22.51
CA PRO A 234 4.22 -17.69 -22.62
C PRO A 234 5.71 -17.52 -22.30
N ALA A 235 6.23 -18.39 -21.42
CA ALA A 235 7.61 -18.33 -20.91
C ALA A 235 8.67 -18.45 -22.01
N ASP A 236 8.41 -19.27 -23.03
CA ASP A 236 9.29 -19.50 -24.17
C ASP A 236 9.44 -18.23 -25.04
N VAL A 237 8.36 -17.48 -25.23
CA VAL A 237 8.40 -16.20 -25.95
C VAL A 237 9.08 -15.12 -25.10
N ALA A 238 8.77 -15.05 -23.80
CA ALA A 238 9.42 -14.12 -22.88
C ALA A 238 10.94 -14.36 -22.77
N ALA A 239 11.37 -15.62 -22.79
CA ALA A 239 12.79 -16.01 -22.74
C ALA A 239 13.62 -15.39 -23.89
N GLY A 240 13.00 -15.11 -25.05
CA GLY A 240 13.65 -14.43 -26.17
C GLY A 240 14.15 -13.02 -25.86
N PHE A 241 13.68 -12.39 -24.77
CA PHE A 241 14.08 -11.05 -24.35
C PHE A 241 15.28 -11.03 -23.39
N ALA A 242 15.86 -12.18 -23.05
CA ALA A 242 16.96 -12.28 -22.08
C ALA A 242 18.22 -11.47 -22.45
N ASP A 243 18.50 -11.30 -23.75
CA ASP A 243 19.63 -10.48 -24.25
C ASP A 243 19.20 -9.14 -24.84
N HIS A 244 17.93 -8.75 -24.66
CA HIS A 244 17.40 -7.56 -25.30
C HIS A 244 18.16 -6.30 -24.84
N PRO A 245 18.51 -5.35 -25.72
CA PRO A 245 19.33 -4.18 -25.34
C PRO A 245 18.67 -3.30 -24.26
N SER A 246 17.34 -3.22 -24.25
CA SER A 246 16.59 -2.56 -23.17
C SER A 246 16.75 -3.28 -21.84
N MET A 247 17.33 -2.59 -20.86
CA MET A 247 17.37 -3.07 -19.47
C MET A 247 15.98 -3.28 -18.88
N HIS A 248 14.98 -2.48 -19.24
CA HIS A 248 13.63 -2.60 -18.69
C HIS A 248 12.97 -3.92 -19.13
N LEU A 249 13.17 -4.33 -20.38
CA LEU A 249 12.61 -5.60 -20.87
C LEU A 249 13.32 -6.80 -20.25
N ARG A 250 14.63 -6.74 -20.04
CA ARG A 250 15.36 -7.78 -19.29
C ARG A 250 14.94 -7.83 -17.82
N TRP A 251 14.73 -6.68 -17.19
CA TRP A 251 14.28 -6.59 -15.79
C TRP A 251 12.92 -7.25 -15.62
N ALA A 252 11.97 -7.05 -16.54
CA ALA A 252 10.66 -7.69 -16.49
C ALA A 252 10.72 -9.23 -16.39
N LEU A 253 11.82 -9.86 -16.83
CA LEU A 253 12.03 -11.30 -16.73
C LEU A 253 12.52 -11.76 -15.33
N ALA A 254 13.20 -10.89 -14.58
CA ALA A 254 13.93 -11.29 -13.36
C ALA A 254 13.02 -11.84 -12.26
N ALA A 255 11.79 -11.33 -12.15
CA ALA A 255 10.80 -11.76 -11.16
C ALA A 255 9.92 -12.94 -11.61
N ARG A 256 10.02 -13.35 -12.88
CA ARG A 256 9.16 -14.43 -13.43
C ARG A 256 9.56 -15.80 -12.87
N PRO A 257 8.63 -16.59 -12.33
CA PRO A 257 8.95 -17.88 -11.71
C PRO A 257 8.94 -19.08 -12.67
N ASP A 258 8.66 -18.86 -13.96
CA ASP A 258 8.34 -19.88 -14.95
C ASP A 258 9.34 -19.98 -16.11
N LEU A 259 10.44 -19.23 -16.06
CA LEU A 259 11.43 -19.18 -17.13
C LEU A 259 12.41 -20.36 -17.06
N PRO A 260 12.98 -20.79 -18.20
CA PRO A 260 14.05 -21.79 -18.24
C PRO A 260 15.30 -21.35 -17.45
N SER A 261 16.04 -22.31 -16.89
CA SER A 261 17.23 -22.03 -16.06
C SER A 261 18.30 -21.21 -16.80
N GLN A 262 18.45 -21.41 -18.11
CA GLN A 262 19.41 -20.68 -18.94
C GLN A 262 19.12 -19.17 -18.97
N VAL A 263 17.84 -18.78 -18.85
CA VAL A 263 17.47 -17.36 -18.75
C VAL A 263 17.92 -16.78 -17.42
N TYR A 264 17.71 -17.49 -16.31
CA TYR A 264 18.18 -17.05 -15.00
C TYR A 264 19.70 -16.97 -14.92
N GLU A 265 20.43 -17.91 -15.54
CA GLU A 265 21.89 -17.86 -15.64
C GLU A 265 22.39 -16.60 -16.34
N ARG A 266 21.71 -16.19 -17.43
CA ARG A 266 22.01 -14.94 -18.14
C ARG A 266 21.72 -13.70 -17.29
N LEU A 267 20.57 -13.66 -16.65
CA LEU A 267 20.18 -12.54 -15.79
C LEU A 267 21.07 -12.43 -14.53
N ALA A 268 21.61 -13.55 -14.02
CA ALA A 268 22.49 -13.58 -12.86
C ALA A 268 23.86 -12.90 -13.11
N VAL A 269 24.23 -12.70 -14.37
CA VAL A 269 25.44 -11.96 -14.77
C VAL A 269 25.14 -10.65 -15.48
N ASP A 270 23.88 -10.18 -15.45
CA ASP A 270 23.48 -8.91 -16.06
C ASP A 270 24.30 -7.75 -15.48
N THR A 271 24.63 -6.77 -16.31
CA THR A 271 25.43 -5.60 -15.91
C THR A 271 24.67 -4.70 -14.93
N VAL A 272 23.34 -4.71 -14.95
CA VAL A 272 22.47 -3.91 -14.11
C VAL A 272 22.25 -4.59 -12.75
N PRO A 273 22.73 -4.03 -11.62
CA PRO A 273 22.57 -4.67 -10.31
C PRO A 273 21.11 -4.86 -9.87
N GLY A 274 20.20 -3.99 -10.31
CA GLY A 274 18.76 -4.11 -10.02
C GLY A 274 18.16 -5.42 -10.55
N ILE A 275 18.49 -5.79 -11.80
CA ILE A 275 18.04 -7.06 -12.42
C ILE A 275 18.53 -8.26 -11.60
N ARG A 276 19.81 -8.26 -11.21
CA ARG A 276 20.38 -9.31 -10.36
C ARG A 276 19.73 -9.36 -8.98
N ALA A 277 19.35 -8.22 -8.42
CA ALA A 277 18.71 -8.14 -7.12
C ALA A 277 17.26 -8.67 -7.14
N ASP A 278 16.50 -8.36 -8.19
CA ASP A 278 15.17 -8.95 -8.45
C ASP A 278 15.26 -10.46 -8.63
N LEU A 279 16.22 -10.92 -9.44
CA LEU A 279 16.46 -12.34 -9.65
C LEU A 279 16.83 -13.04 -8.34
N ALA A 280 17.63 -12.41 -7.47
CA ALA A 280 18.05 -13.00 -6.20
C ALA A 280 16.87 -13.34 -5.27
N GLU A 281 15.79 -12.57 -5.30
CA GLU A 281 14.58 -12.82 -4.51
C GLU A 281 13.65 -13.86 -5.17
N ASN A 282 13.84 -14.15 -6.46
CA ASN A 282 12.96 -15.02 -7.23
C ASN A 282 13.00 -16.47 -6.71
N PRO A 283 11.86 -17.07 -6.30
CA PRO A 283 11.83 -18.43 -5.78
C PRO A 283 12.18 -19.51 -6.81
N ALA A 284 12.22 -19.20 -8.11
CA ALA A 284 12.50 -20.16 -9.17
C ALA A 284 13.99 -20.45 -9.38
N ILE A 285 14.90 -19.59 -8.87
CA ILE A 285 16.34 -19.85 -9.03
C ILE A 285 16.78 -21.06 -8.20
N GLY A 286 17.68 -21.86 -8.77
CA GLY A 286 18.28 -23.01 -8.10
C GLY A 286 19.43 -22.64 -7.16
N GLU A 287 19.83 -23.57 -6.29
CA GLU A 287 20.88 -23.36 -5.29
C GLU A 287 22.22 -22.88 -5.88
N ALA A 288 22.60 -23.39 -7.06
CA ALA A 288 23.82 -22.97 -7.74
C ALA A 288 23.84 -21.44 -7.98
N LEU A 289 22.73 -20.88 -8.49
CA LEU A 289 22.61 -19.43 -8.70
C LEU A 289 22.49 -18.66 -7.38
N ILE A 290 21.82 -19.22 -6.37
CA ILE A 290 21.78 -18.62 -5.02
C ILE A 290 23.21 -18.41 -4.50
N ARG A 291 24.08 -19.42 -4.60
CA ARG A 291 25.48 -19.31 -4.14
C ARG A 291 26.29 -18.31 -4.96
N VAL A 292 26.06 -18.23 -6.28
CA VAL A 292 26.67 -17.17 -7.12
C VAL A 292 26.24 -15.78 -6.65
N LEU A 293 24.95 -15.56 -6.44
CA LEU A 293 24.40 -14.26 -6.03
C LEU A 293 24.75 -13.90 -4.58
N ALA A 294 25.02 -14.89 -3.71
CA ALA A 294 25.52 -14.64 -2.36
C ALA A 294 26.89 -13.95 -2.35
N ALA A 295 27.72 -14.25 -3.36
CA ALA A 295 29.01 -13.62 -3.58
C ALA A 295 28.95 -12.32 -4.42
N ASP A 296 27.75 -11.84 -4.78
CA ASP A 296 27.60 -10.62 -5.59
C ASP A 296 28.17 -9.39 -4.88
N ARG A 297 28.79 -8.50 -5.63
CA ARG A 297 29.37 -7.24 -5.11
C ARG A 297 28.30 -6.26 -4.63
N GLY A 298 27.11 -6.30 -5.24
CA GLY A 298 25.96 -5.47 -4.91
C GLY A 298 25.37 -5.85 -3.56
N HIS A 299 25.44 -4.94 -2.60
CA HIS A 299 24.82 -5.12 -1.28
C HIS A 299 23.30 -5.35 -1.39
N ASP A 300 22.64 -4.71 -2.35
CA ASP A 300 21.20 -4.91 -2.56
C ASP A 300 20.86 -6.32 -3.06
N VAL A 301 21.69 -6.88 -3.94
CA VAL A 301 21.56 -8.26 -4.43
C VAL A 301 21.62 -9.23 -3.26
N ARG A 302 22.66 -9.13 -2.42
CA ARG A 302 22.83 -9.97 -1.23
C ARG A 302 21.69 -9.78 -0.22
N ARG A 303 21.22 -8.55 -0.03
CA ARG A 303 20.07 -8.25 0.83
C ARG A 303 18.81 -8.95 0.32
N ARG A 304 18.49 -8.83 -0.96
CA ARG A 304 17.29 -9.45 -1.55
C ARG A 304 17.38 -10.96 -1.64
N LEU A 305 18.57 -11.51 -1.83
CA LEU A 305 18.80 -12.96 -1.72
C LEU A 305 18.41 -13.51 -0.35
N ALA A 306 18.63 -12.75 0.73
CA ALA A 306 18.22 -13.17 2.08
C ALA A 306 16.70 -13.29 2.23
N HIS A 307 15.93 -12.63 1.37
CA HIS A 307 14.46 -12.74 1.30
C HIS A 307 13.98 -13.90 0.42
N ASN A 308 14.86 -14.57 -0.32
CA ASN A 308 14.50 -15.73 -1.11
C ASN A 308 14.04 -16.89 -0.20
N PRO A 309 12.85 -17.48 -0.40
CA PRO A 309 12.34 -18.54 0.46
C PRO A 309 13.15 -19.84 0.39
N ARG A 310 13.94 -20.03 -0.68
CA ARG A 310 14.77 -21.23 -0.91
C ARG A 310 16.24 -21.03 -0.54
N VAL A 311 16.63 -19.88 0.03
CA VAL A 311 18.02 -19.67 0.46
C VAL A 311 18.43 -20.74 1.50
N PRO A 312 19.54 -21.48 1.27
CA PRO A 312 20.07 -22.40 2.27
C PRO A 312 20.43 -21.69 3.58
N LEU A 313 20.34 -22.39 4.71
CA LEU A 313 20.55 -21.75 6.00
C LEU A 313 21.99 -21.27 6.21
N ASP A 314 22.96 -22.05 5.74
CA ASP A 314 24.39 -21.68 5.73
C ASP A 314 24.63 -20.38 4.96
N VAL A 315 24.06 -20.28 3.74
CA VAL A 315 24.13 -19.06 2.92
C VAL A 315 23.48 -17.89 3.64
N LEU A 316 22.31 -18.09 4.25
CA LEU A 316 21.62 -17.03 4.99
C LEU A 316 22.44 -16.54 6.21
N THR A 317 23.13 -17.44 6.90
CA THR A 317 23.98 -17.06 8.04
C THR A 317 25.20 -16.25 7.59
N GLU A 318 25.77 -16.55 6.42
CA GLU A 318 26.83 -15.75 5.80
C GLU A 318 26.32 -14.36 5.39
N LEU A 319 25.15 -14.31 4.76
CA LEU A 319 24.51 -13.05 4.36
C LEU A 319 24.19 -12.15 5.55
N ALA A 320 23.77 -12.70 6.68
CA ALA A 320 23.52 -11.93 7.90
C ALA A 320 24.78 -11.21 8.41
N GLY A 321 25.96 -11.79 8.19
CA GLY A 321 27.25 -11.17 8.52
C GLY A 321 27.71 -10.10 7.52
N THR A 322 27.25 -10.16 6.26
CA THR A 322 27.82 -9.37 5.14
C THR A 322 26.82 -8.40 4.48
N ALA A 323 25.55 -8.45 4.86
CA ALA A 323 24.48 -7.61 4.34
C ALA A 323 23.56 -7.09 5.46
N LYS A 324 23.15 -5.82 5.34
CA LYS A 324 22.10 -5.22 6.18
C LYS A 324 20.73 -5.69 5.67
N ILE A 325 20.28 -6.83 6.17
CA ILE A 325 19.01 -7.46 5.76
C ILE A 325 17.79 -6.63 6.22
N GLY A 326 17.82 -6.12 7.46
CA GLY A 326 16.74 -5.32 8.04
C GLY A 326 16.04 -6.03 9.20
N ALA A 327 14.84 -5.57 9.54
CA ALA A 327 14.09 -6.01 10.73
C ALA A 327 12.90 -6.95 10.40
N THR A 328 12.77 -7.37 9.15
CA THR A 328 11.65 -8.21 8.68
C THR A 328 11.89 -9.68 9.02
N LEU A 329 10.81 -10.44 9.27
CA LEU A 329 10.88 -11.90 9.37
C LEU A 329 11.11 -12.48 7.97
N LEU A 330 12.26 -13.15 7.77
CA LEU A 330 12.63 -13.72 6.48
C LEU A 330 11.85 -15.02 6.22
N PRO A 331 11.41 -15.30 4.97
CA PRO A 331 10.65 -16.50 4.66
C PRO A 331 11.35 -17.80 5.09
N ARG A 332 12.67 -17.91 4.87
CA ARG A 332 13.45 -19.07 5.29
C ARG A 332 13.51 -19.27 6.81
N ILE A 333 13.46 -18.18 7.57
CA ILE A 333 13.45 -18.20 9.05
C ILE A 333 12.06 -18.51 9.59
N ALA A 334 11.01 -18.04 8.92
CA ALA A 334 9.63 -18.42 9.24
C ALA A 334 9.42 -19.94 9.08
N ALA A 335 10.01 -20.54 8.03
CA ALA A 335 9.96 -21.98 7.77
C ALA A 335 10.99 -22.81 8.56
N ALA A 336 11.85 -22.20 9.38
CA ALA A 336 12.91 -22.91 10.08
C ALA A 336 12.36 -23.90 11.12
N SER A 337 13.00 -25.06 11.23
CA SER A 337 12.64 -26.08 12.23
C SER A 337 13.01 -25.64 13.65
N PRO A 338 12.41 -26.25 14.70
CA PRO A 338 12.80 -25.95 16.09
C PRO A 338 14.29 -26.16 16.38
N ALA A 339 14.92 -27.16 15.73
CA ALA A 339 16.35 -27.43 15.86
C ALA A 339 17.19 -26.30 15.25
N GLU A 340 16.86 -25.86 14.04
CA GLU A 340 17.52 -24.73 13.37
C GLU A 340 17.34 -23.44 14.17
N VAL A 341 16.15 -23.17 14.71
CA VAL A 341 15.91 -22.00 15.57
C VAL A 341 16.81 -22.03 16.82
N THR A 342 17.00 -23.21 17.41
CA THR A 342 17.90 -23.40 18.56
C THR A 342 19.36 -23.14 18.19
N GLU A 343 19.79 -23.64 17.02
CA GLU A 343 21.14 -23.41 16.49
C GLU A 343 21.39 -21.92 16.23
N LEU A 344 20.49 -21.26 15.51
CA LEU A 344 20.59 -19.84 15.18
C LEU A 344 20.64 -18.96 16.43
N ALA A 345 19.86 -19.27 17.46
CA ALA A 345 19.83 -18.51 18.71
C ALA A 345 21.14 -18.62 19.52
N ARG A 346 21.96 -19.64 19.26
CA ARG A 346 23.26 -19.86 19.92
C ARG A 346 24.44 -19.50 19.03
N TYR A 347 24.17 -19.02 17.82
CA TYR A 347 25.21 -18.74 16.84
C TYR A 347 26.18 -17.64 17.34
N PRO A 348 27.50 -17.73 17.10
CA PRO A 348 28.47 -16.77 17.66
C PRO A 348 28.24 -15.32 17.22
N GLN A 349 27.73 -15.10 16.01
CA GLN A 349 27.51 -13.78 15.44
C GLN A 349 26.15 -13.20 15.86
N PRO A 350 26.11 -11.96 16.42
CA PRO A 350 24.85 -11.33 16.84
C PRO A 350 23.83 -11.15 15.71
N ALA A 351 24.30 -10.85 14.49
CA ALA A 351 23.42 -10.67 13.34
C ALA A 351 22.62 -11.94 13.00
N VAL A 352 23.20 -13.12 13.21
CA VAL A 352 22.51 -14.41 13.03
C VAL A 352 21.51 -14.65 14.15
N ARG A 353 21.86 -14.34 15.41
CA ARG A 353 20.93 -14.47 16.55
C ARG A 353 19.72 -13.53 16.45
N MET A 354 19.85 -12.41 15.74
CA MET A 354 18.72 -11.53 15.44
C MET A 354 17.69 -12.15 14.47
N LEU A 355 18.08 -13.12 13.64
CA LEU A 355 17.18 -13.76 12.68
C LEU A 355 15.99 -14.44 13.38
N PRO A 356 16.19 -15.40 14.31
CA PRO A 356 15.08 -16.05 15.01
C PRO A 356 14.30 -15.07 15.90
N ALA A 357 14.90 -13.98 16.40
CA ALA A 357 14.23 -12.99 17.26
C ALA A 357 13.01 -12.32 16.62
N ARG A 358 12.85 -12.41 15.29
CA ARG A 358 11.68 -11.90 14.55
C ARG A 358 10.47 -12.83 14.57
N ARG A 359 10.67 -14.09 14.93
CA ARG A 359 9.58 -15.06 15.12
C ARG A 359 8.77 -14.68 16.36
N ARG A 360 7.45 -14.92 16.33
CA ARG A 360 6.54 -14.67 17.46
C ARG A 360 6.19 -15.94 18.26
N ASP A 361 6.65 -17.09 17.78
CA ASP A 361 6.39 -18.43 18.30
C ASP A 361 7.62 -19.04 18.98
N LEU A 362 8.58 -18.22 19.43
CA LEU A 362 9.79 -18.73 20.06
C LEU A 362 9.48 -19.47 21.37
N PRO A 363 10.07 -20.66 21.61
CA PRO A 363 10.03 -21.30 22.92
C PRO A 363 10.57 -20.37 24.01
N ALA A 364 9.97 -20.41 25.21
CA ALA A 364 10.32 -19.53 26.32
C ALA A 364 11.83 -19.51 26.60
N GLY A 365 12.48 -20.67 26.68
CA GLY A 365 13.93 -20.74 26.94
C GLY A 365 14.80 -20.06 25.87
N ILE A 366 14.37 -20.04 24.60
CA ILE A 366 15.10 -19.34 23.53
C ILE A 366 14.82 -17.84 23.59
N ARG A 367 13.55 -17.46 23.71
CA ARG A 367 13.13 -16.06 23.85
C ARG A 367 13.84 -15.38 25.03
N ASP A 368 13.86 -16.04 26.18
CA ASP A 368 14.43 -15.50 27.42
C ASP A 368 15.96 -15.41 27.32
N ALA A 369 16.61 -16.37 26.65
CA ALA A 369 18.05 -16.30 26.36
C ALA A 369 18.40 -15.13 25.43
N LEU A 370 17.61 -14.89 24.37
CA LEU A 370 17.81 -13.74 23.47
C LEU A 370 17.55 -12.40 24.17
N ALA A 371 16.62 -12.36 25.12
CA ALA A 371 16.36 -11.16 25.94
C ALA A 371 17.48 -10.88 26.95
N ALA A 372 18.27 -11.90 27.31
CA ALA A 372 19.47 -11.77 28.14
C ALA A 372 20.78 -11.66 27.32
N ASP A 373 20.69 -11.60 25.98
CA ASP A 373 21.84 -11.58 25.08
C ASP A 373 22.78 -10.40 25.39
N PRO A 374 24.11 -10.58 25.34
CA PRO A 374 25.05 -9.47 25.57
C PRO A 374 24.91 -8.34 24.54
N ASP A 375 24.47 -8.62 23.31
CA ASP A 375 24.36 -7.63 22.24
C ASP A 375 23.00 -6.89 22.26
N ALA A 376 23.06 -5.57 22.40
CA ALA A 376 21.88 -4.70 22.48
C ALA A 376 20.95 -4.83 21.26
N LYS A 377 21.46 -5.16 20.06
CA LYS A 377 20.63 -5.32 18.85
C LYS A 377 19.83 -6.61 18.87
N VAL A 378 20.37 -7.68 19.45
CA VAL A 378 19.64 -8.95 19.66
C VAL A 378 18.50 -8.72 20.66
N VAL A 379 18.82 -8.08 21.79
CA VAL A 379 17.84 -7.72 22.82
C VAL A 379 16.75 -6.80 22.25
N ALA A 380 17.13 -5.78 21.47
CA ALA A 380 16.17 -4.89 20.81
C ALA A 380 15.30 -5.61 19.77
N ALA A 381 15.81 -6.66 19.12
CA ALA A 381 15.05 -7.44 18.15
C ALA A 381 13.94 -8.27 18.81
N VAL A 382 14.21 -8.85 19.99
CA VAL A 382 13.25 -9.66 20.74
C VAL A 382 12.38 -8.83 21.71
N ALA A 383 12.72 -7.58 21.99
CA ALA A 383 12.04 -6.75 23.02
C ALA A 383 10.53 -6.60 22.85
N SER A 384 10.01 -6.65 21.62
CA SER A 384 8.57 -6.59 21.37
C SER A 384 7.87 -7.96 21.42
N HIS A 385 8.59 -9.07 21.66
CA HIS A 385 8.07 -10.44 21.63
C HIS A 385 7.12 -10.70 22.82
N PRO A 386 5.92 -11.28 22.58
CA PRO A 386 5.00 -11.62 23.67
C PRO A 386 5.57 -12.67 24.62
N GLY A 387 5.11 -12.66 25.87
CA GLY A 387 5.46 -13.61 26.92
C GLY A 387 6.77 -13.29 27.66
N LEU A 388 7.40 -12.13 27.42
CA LEU A 388 8.51 -11.63 28.25
C LEU A 388 7.95 -11.06 29.56
N PRO A 389 8.37 -11.54 30.74
CA PRO A 389 7.92 -10.99 32.02
C PRO A 389 8.35 -9.53 32.22
N GLU A 390 7.57 -8.75 32.98
CA GLU A 390 7.86 -7.34 33.26
C GLU A 390 9.27 -7.14 33.83
N ALA A 391 9.69 -7.98 34.79
CA ALA A 391 11.02 -7.89 35.41
C ALA A 391 12.15 -8.01 34.37
N GLN A 392 11.98 -8.86 33.37
CA GLN A 392 12.96 -9.04 32.30
C GLN A 392 12.95 -7.85 31.34
N LEU A 393 11.76 -7.39 30.92
CA LEU A 393 11.61 -6.19 30.10
C LEU A 393 12.23 -4.95 30.75
N ARG A 394 12.06 -4.80 32.07
CA ARG A 394 12.69 -3.74 32.87
C ARG A 394 14.20 -3.88 32.91
N ALA A 395 14.72 -5.08 33.20
CA ALA A 395 16.16 -5.33 33.19
C ALA A 395 16.80 -5.04 31.82
N MET A 396 16.10 -5.35 30.71
CA MET A 396 16.55 -5.01 29.35
C MET A 396 16.62 -3.50 29.14
N ALA A 397 15.60 -2.77 29.56
CA ALA A 397 15.56 -1.30 29.48
C ALA A 397 16.66 -0.66 30.34
N ASP A 398 16.87 -1.15 31.56
CA ASP A 398 17.88 -0.62 32.49
C ASP A 398 19.30 -0.85 31.96
N ARG A 399 19.55 -2.01 31.35
CA ARG A 399 20.87 -2.38 30.84
C ARG A 399 21.26 -1.69 29.54
N TYR A 400 20.30 -1.50 28.62
CA TYR A 400 20.57 -1.04 27.25
C TYR A 400 19.94 0.30 26.89
N GLY A 401 19.15 0.87 27.79
CA GLY A 401 18.55 2.20 27.67
C GLY A 401 17.85 2.43 26.32
N ALA A 402 18.18 3.57 25.70
CA ALA A 402 17.54 4.05 24.48
C ALA A 402 17.56 3.05 23.30
N HIS A 403 18.47 2.07 23.27
CA HIS A 403 18.51 1.05 22.21
C HIS A 403 17.34 0.07 22.27
N VAL A 404 16.78 -0.17 23.46
CA VAL A 404 15.82 -1.25 23.72
C VAL A 404 14.46 -0.72 24.19
N VAL A 405 14.45 0.42 24.89
CA VAL A 405 13.24 1.03 25.49
C VAL A 405 12.06 1.16 24.51
N ALA A 406 12.31 1.48 23.24
CA ALA A 406 11.24 1.52 22.24
C ALA A 406 10.66 0.14 21.91
N GLY A 407 11.49 -0.90 21.83
CA GLY A 407 11.02 -2.27 21.60
C GLY A 407 10.22 -2.80 22.80
N VAL A 408 10.63 -2.42 24.02
CA VAL A 408 9.92 -2.77 25.26
C VAL A 408 8.57 -2.04 25.33
N ALA A 409 8.52 -0.76 25.01
CA ALA A 409 7.27 0.01 24.98
C ALA A 409 6.25 -0.55 23.96
N GLY A 410 6.74 -1.09 22.83
CA GLY A 410 5.90 -1.76 21.84
C GLY A 410 5.59 -3.23 22.14
N ASN A 411 5.99 -3.75 23.31
CA ASN A 411 5.69 -5.12 23.70
C ASN A 411 4.21 -5.23 24.13
N PRO A 412 3.40 -6.14 23.56
CA PRO A 412 1.98 -6.27 23.92
C PRO A 412 1.73 -6.64 25.38
N ASP A 413 2.72 -7.23 26.06
CA ASP A 413 2.66 -7.60 27.46
C ASP A 413 3.23 -6.54 28.40
N ALA A 414 3.71 -5.40 27.88
CA ALA A 414 4.13 -4.28 28.71
C ALA A 414 2.98 -3.83 29.63
N THR A 415 3.27 -3.79 30.93
CA THR A 415 2.28 -3.40 31.93
C THR A 415 2.16 -1.88 32.01
N ALA A 416 1.06 -1.40 32.58
CA ALA A 416 0.84 0.01 32.86
C ALA A 416 2.02 0.63 33.65
N SER A 417 2.50 -0.06 34.69
CA SER A 417 3.63 0.40 35.51
C SER A 417 4.94 0.47 34.73
N LEU A 418 5.18 -0.48 33.84
CA LEU A 418 6.35 -0.45 32.96
C LEU A 418 6.27 0.71 31.98
N LEU A 419 5.12 0.98 31.36
CA LEU A 419 4.95 2.11 30.44
C LEU A 419 5.15 3.46 31.15
N ASP A 420 4.64 3.60 32.38
CA ASP A 420 4.90 4.77 33.23
C ASP A 420 6.39 4.95 33.52
N TYR A 421 7.10 3.85 33.77
CA TYR A 421 8.55 3.86 33.99
C TYR A 421 9.30 4.32 32.72
N LEU A 422 8.97 3.74 31.56
CA LEU A 422 9.63 4.06 30.29
C LEU A 422 9.34 5.49 29.83
N ALA A 423 8.14 6.02 30.11
CA ALA A 423 7.76 7.40 29.78
C ALA A 423 8.62 8.44 30.52
N ARG A 424 9.21 8.07 31.67
CA ARG A 424 10.08 8.93 32.49
C ARG A 424 11.56 8.78 32.15
N HIS A 425 11.91 8.06 31.10
CA HIS A 425 13.30 7.86 30.70
C HIS A 425 13.94 9.21 30.31
N GLU A 426 15.11 9.50 30.88
CA GLU A 426 15.89 10.71 30.59
C GLU A 426 17.23 10.35 29.91
N PRO A 427 17.55 10.92 28.74
CA PRO A 427 16.71 11.81 27.93
C PRO A 427 15.49 11.07 27.31
N PRO A 428 14.42 11.80 26.91
CA PRO A 428 13.23 11.18 26.34
C PRO A 428 13.50 10.39 25.06
N VAL A 429 13.09 9.12 25.04
CA VAL A 429 13.21 8.25 23.85
C VAL A 429 11.98 8.44 22.96
N ARG A 430 12.04 9.35 21.99
CA ARG A 430 10.90 9.70 21.11
C ARG A 430 10.24 8.50 20.41
N LYS A 431 10.99 7.45 20.10
CA LYS A 431 10.41 6.22 19.53
C LYS A 431 9.55 5.48 20.57
N ALA A 432 10.00 5.42 21.82
CA ALA A 432 9.23 4.79 22.88
C ALA A 432 7.96 5.57 23.23
N LEU A 433 8.02 6.92 23.29
CA LEU A 433 6.81 7.73 23.49
C LEU A 433 5.75 7.48 22.42
N ARG A 434 6.17 7.27 21.16
CA ARG A 434 5.25 6.90 20.07
C ARG A 434 4.62 5.52 20.24
N GLU A 435 5.37 4.54 20.77
CA GLU A 435 4.81 3.21 21.08
C GLU A 435 3.87 3.29 22.29
N ILE A 436 4.27 3.99 23.35
CA ILE A 436 3.46 4.22 24.56
C ILE A 436 2.12 4.87 24.19
N ALA A 437 2.13 5.93 23.37
CA ALA A 437 0.92 6.63 22.96
C ALA A 437 -0.09 5.74 22.20
N ARG A 438 0.37 4.66 21.55
CA ARG A 438 -0.48 3.68 20.85
C ARG A 438 -0.83 2.47 21.70
N HIS A 439 -0.22 2.32 22.88
CA HIS A 439 -0.30 1.10 23.66
C HIS A 439 -1.62 1.01 24.43
N PRO A 440 -2.44 -0.05 24.28
CA PRO A 440 -3.76 -0.14 24.92
C PRO A 440 -3.75 -0.04 26.46
N ARG A 441 -2.62 -0.42 27.08
CA ARG A 441 -2.41 -0.36 28.54
C ARG A 441 -1.74 0.94 29.01
N ALA A 442 -1.57 1.93 28.14
CA ALA A 442 -0.99 3.22 28.52
C ALA A 442 -1.90 3.93 29.54
N THR A 443 -1.27 4.49 30.56
CA THR A 443 -1.92 5.21 31.65
C THR A 443 -1.97 6.70 31.36
N ALA A 444 -2.80 7.44 32.09
CA ALA A 444 -2.82 8.90 32.00
C ALA A 444 -1.43 9.55 32.21
N PRO A 445 -0.64 9.21 33.25
CA PRO A 445 0.69 9.81 33.42
C PRO A 445 1.66 9.54 32.26
N ALA A 446 1.68 8.32 31.72
CA ALA A 446 2.50 7.98 30.56
C ALA A 446 2.07 8.77 29.31
N LEU A 447 0.76 8.93 29.08
CA LEU A 447 0.21 9.71 27.96
C LEU A 447 0.49 11.21 28.10
N LEU A 448 0.45 11.75 29.31
CA LEU A 448 0.82 13.15 29.57
C LEU A 448 2.28 13.42 29.17
N ALA A 449 3.20 12.50 29.44
CA ALA A 449 4.58 12.62 28.96
C ALA A 449 4.68 12.56 27.42
N CYS A 450 3.80 11.82 26.76
CA CYS A 450 3.74 11.73 25.30
C CYS A 450 3.23 13.01 24.63
N LEU A 451 2.39 13.81 25.31
CA LEU A 451 1.85 15.08 24.77
C LEU A 451 2.95 16.11 24.43
N ALA A 452 4.08 16.05 25.12
CA ALA A 452 5.22 16.95 24.86
C ALA A 452 6.02 16.58 23.59
N ASP A 453 5.90 15.36 23.07
CA ASP A 453 6.57 14.96 21.83
C ASP A 453 5.69 15.27 20.61
N PRO A 454 6.19 16.01 19.61
CA PRO A 454 5.37 16.41 18.44
C PRO A 454 4.78 15.25 17.65
N ARG A 455 5.40 14.06 17.67
CA ARG A 455 4.93 12.90 16.90
C ARG A 455 4.09 11.93 17.72
N ALA A 456 4.25 11.91 19.04
CA ALA A 456 3.42 11.11 19.94
C ALA A 456 2.19 11.88 20.43
N GLY A 457 2.24 13.22 20.48
CA GLY A 457 1.23 14.05 21.13
C GLY A 457 -0.16 13.92 20.53
N HIS A 458 -0.30 13.98 19.19
CA HIS A 458 -1.62 13.78 18.56
C HIS A 458 -2.15 12.36 18.77
N VAL A 459 -1.29 11.34 18.85
CA VAL A 459 -1.71 9.96 19.13
C VAL A 459 -2.22 9.85 20.57
N ALA A 460 -1.47 10.42 21.52
CA ALA A 460 -1.84 10.43 22.94
C ALA A 460 -3.12 11.23 23.19
N ALA A 461 -3.33 12.34 22.46
CA ALA A 461 -4.54 13.16 22.53
C ALA A 461 -5.81 12.40 22.13
N GLY A 462 -5.71 11.43 21.22
CA GLY A 462 -6.82 10.55 20.83
C GLY A 462 -6.99 9.31 21.71
N HIS A 463 -6.13 9.09 22.71
CA HIS A 463 -6.13 7.86 23.50
C HIS A 463 -7.24 7.87 24.58
N PRO A 464 -8.06 6.81 24.72
CA PRO A 464 -9.21 6.80 25.64
C PRO A 464 -8.84 6.98 27.12
N ALA A 465 -7.64 6.55 27.52
CA ALA A 465 -7.17 6.67 28.90
C ALA A 465 -6.71 8.09 29.30
N LEU A 466 -6.73 9.07 28.38
CA LEU A 466 -6.40 10.45 28.70
C LEU A 466 -7.55 11.10 29.51
N PRO A 467 -7.28 11.86 30.59
CA PRO A 467 -8.34 12.45 31.41
C PRO A 467 -9.23 13.43 30.61
N PRO A 468 -10.57 13.41 30.78
CA PRO A 468 -11.49 14.27 30.03
C PRO A 468 -11.19 15.77 30.11
N GLN A 469 -10.69 16.23 31.27
CA GLN A 469 -10.28 17.62 31.46
C GLN A 469 -9.12 17.99 30.53
N VAL A 470 -8.10 17.14 30.46
CA VAL A 470 -6.94 17.33 29.58
C VAL A 470 -7.37 17.28 28.12
N VAL A 471 -8.24 16.33 27.73
CA VAL A 471 -8.80 16.27 26.37
C VAL A 471 -9.50 17.58 25.99
N THR A 472 -10.26 18.16 26.92
CA THR A 472 -10.96 19.45 26.71
C THR A 472 -9.98 20.61 26.54
N GLU A 473 -8.92 20.66 27.36
CA GLU A 473 -7.85 21.66 27.24
C GLU A 473 -7.13 21.58 25.88
N LEU A 474 -6.88 20.36 25.38
CA LEU A 474 -6.22 20.12 24.09
C LEU A 474 -7.01 20.64 22.88
N LEU A 475 -8.31 20.95 23.01
CA LEU A 475 -9.09 21.60 21.95
C LEU A 475 -8.59 23.03 21.65
N GLY A 476 -7.88 23.66 22.59
CA GLY A 476 -7.24 24.97 22.41
C GLY A 476 -5.78 24.90 21.97
N HIS A 477 -5.26 23.72 21.63
CA HIS A 477 -3.85 23.51 21.30
C HIS A 477 -3.48 24.16 19.94
N ALA A 478 -2.25 24.64 19.80
CA ALA A 478 -1.78 25.31 18.58
C ALA A 478 -1.61 24.35 17.38
N ASP A 479 -1.27 23.09 17.66
CA ASP A 479 -1.19 22.03 16.65
C ASP A 479 -2.58 21.48 16.32
N TRP A 480 -3.01 21.66 15.07
CA TRP A 480 -4.28 21.19 14.56
C TRP A 480 -4.44 19.66 14.63
N GLN A 481 -3.34 18.89 14.57
CA GLN A 481 -3.39 17.42 14.68
C GLN A 481 -3.82 17.00 16.08
N VAL A 482 -3.33 17.71 17.10
CA VAL A 482 -3.69 17.49 18.49
C VAL A 482 -5.15 17.87 18.73
N VAL A 483 -5.59 19.03 18.22
CA VAL A 483 -7.00 19.47 18.33
C VAL A 483 -7.94 18.45 17.69
N ARG A 484 -7.61 17.98 16.48
CA ARG A 484 -8.39 16.97 15.77
C ARG A 484 -8.45 15.65 16.52
N ALA A 485 -7.33 15.18 17.05
CA ALA A 485 -7.29 13.93 17.82
C ALA A 485 -8.04 14.03 19.16
N ALA A 486 -7.93 15.17 19.86
CA ALA A 486 -8.68 15.43 21.08
C ALA A 486 -10.19 15.47 20.82
N ALA A 487 -10.62 16.10 19.72
CA ALA A 487 -12.03 16.11 19.33
C ALA A 487 -12.56 14.71 18.93
N ALA A 488 -11.69 13.84 18.40
CA ALA A 488 -12.00 12.44 18.10
C ALA A 488 -11.95 11.50 19.32
N ASN A 489 -11.47 11.99 20.48
CA ASN A 489 -11.27 11.16 21.66
C ASN A 489 -12.63 10.74 22.27
N PRO A 490 -12.86 9.44 22.53
CA PRO A 490 -14.13 8.96 23.09
C PRO A 490 -14.41 9.45 24.52
N SER A 491 -13.39 9.93 25.23
CA SER A 491 -13.51 10.48 26.58
C SER A 491 -13.88 11.98 26.60
N LEU A 492 -14.07 12.61 25.43
CA LEU A 492 -14.47 14.01 25.33
C LEU A 492 -15.88 14.21 25.95
N PRO A 493 -16.05 15.14 26.91
CA PRO A 493 -17.37 15.37 27.52
C PRO A 493 -18.39 15.92 26.53
N ARG A 494 -19.66 15.51 26.69
CA ARG A 494 -20.80 16.00 25.89
C ARG A 494 -20.87 17.53 25.81
N ALA A 495 -20.66 18.23 26.93
CA ALA A 495 -20.71 19.70 26.96
C ALA A 495 -19.63 20.35 26.05
N ALA A 496 -18.46 19.71 25.94
CA ALA A 496 -17.41 20.18 25.03
C ALA A 496 -17.80 19.92 23.57
N MET A 497 -18.39 18.76 23.26
CA MET A 497 -18.93 18.44 21.94
C MET A 497 -19.99 19.46 21.50
N GLU A 498 -20.93 19.79 22.39
CA GLU A 498 -21.96 20.81 22.15
C GLU A 498 -21.35 22.20 21.92
N GLY A 499 -20.32 22.56 22.70
CA GLY A 499 -19.58 23.81 22.54
C GLY A 499 -18.84 23.92 21.20
N LEU A 500 -18.32 22.82 20.67
CA LEU A 500 -17.70 22.78 19.34
C LEU A 500 -18.72 23.02 18.22
N LEU A 501 -19.92 22.46 18.35
CA LEU A 501 -21.02 22.63 17.37
C LEU A 501 -21.74 23.98 17.47
N ALA A 502 -21.64 24.67 18.61
CA ALA A 502 -22.23 25.98 18.83
C ALA A 502 -21.35 27.14 18.30
N ARG A 503 -20.08 26.85 17.97
CA ARG A 503 -19.16 27.82 17.40
C ARG A 503 -19.32 27.84 15.88
N PRO A 504 -19.59 29.01 15.27
CA PRO A 504 -19.74 29.13 13.82
C PRO A 504 -18.45 28.80 13.06
#